data_AF-X1I5X6-F1
#
_entry.id   AF-X1I5X6-F1
#
_cell.length_a   1.000
_cell.length_b   1.000
_cell.length_c   1.000
_cell.angle_alpha   90.00
_cell.angle_beta   90.00
_cell.angle_gamma   90.00
#
_symmetry.space_group_name_H-M   'P 1'
#
loop_
_entity.id
_entity.type
_entity.pdbx_description
1 polymer ?
#
loop_
_entity_poly.entity_id
_entity_poly.type
_entity_poly.pdbx_seq_one_letter_code
_entity_poly.pdbx_strand_id
1 'polypeptide(L)' 'MPHHLINFIKTVNPEHLIPIHTEQPHFFEIFFRNSDINIIIPTKNETINLQ' A
#
# COMPACT_ATOMS: atom_id res chain seq x y z
N MET A 1 11.10 -13.24 1.96
CA MET A 1 11.32 -11.84 1.52
C MET A 1 10.08 -10.91 1.46
N PRO A 2 8.87 -11.23 1.99
CA PRO A 2 7.82 -10.22 2.22
C PRO A 2 8.09 -9.31 3.43
N HIS A 3 8.75 -9.84 4.46
CA HIS A 3 8.91 -9.16 5.76
C HIS A 3 9.74 -7.87 5.68
N HIS A 4 10.72 -7.77 4.78
CA HIS A 4 11.54 -6.57 4.65
C HIS A 4 10.75 -5.38 4.07
N LEU A 5 9.94 -5.61 3.04
CA LEU A 5 9.10 -4.57 2.45
C LEU A 5 8.07 -4.06 3.46
N ILE A 6 7.44 -4.97 4.18
CA ILE A 6 6.48 -4.64 5.23
C ILE A 6 7.14 -3.81 6.34
N ASN A 7 8.30 -4.24 6.83
CA ASN A 7 9.01 -3.50 7.88
C ASN A 7 9.42 -2.12 7.38
N PHE A 8 9.88 -2.02 6.14
CA PHE A 8 10.20 -0.75 5.51
C PHE A 8 8.98 0.19 5.45
N ILE A 9 7.82 -0.30 4.98
CA ILE A 9 6.59 0.50 4.92
C ILE A 9 6.18 0.95 6.32
N LYS A 10 6.26 0.08 7.33
CA LYS A 10 5.97 0.45 8.73
C LYS A 10 6.92 1.52 9.28
N THR A 11 8.20 1.46 8.92
CA THR A 11 9.19 2.46 9.36
C THR A 11 8.99 3.80 8.69
N VAL A 12 8.65 3.81 7.39
CA VAL A 12 8.33 5.05 6.66
C VAL A 12 7.00 5.66 7.14
N ASN A 13 6.03 4.81 7.50
CA ASN A 13 4.69 5.19 7.93
C ASN A 13 4.02 6.22 6.99
N PRO A 14 3.83 5.87 5.71
CA PRO A 14 3.28 6.80 4.73
C PRO A 14 1.79 7.06 4.97
N GLU A 15 1.32 8.26 4.63
CA GLU A 15 -0.12 8.57 4.60
C GLU A 15 -0.84 7.75 3.52
N HIS A 16 -0.22 7.59 2.35
CA HIS A 16 -0.76 6.84 1.21
C HIS A 16 0.19 5.74 0.75
N LEU A 17 -0.34 4.53 0.54
CA LEU A 17 0.39 3.42 -0.07
C LEU A 17 -0.33 2.97 -1.34
N ILE A 18 0.37 3.06 -2.48
CA ILE A 18 -0.13 2.68 -3.81
C ILE A 18 0.71 1.50 -4.32
N PRO A 19 0.27 0.25 -4.18
CA PRO A 19 1.01 -0.91 -4.65
C PRO A 19 0.85 -1.06 -6.17
N ILE A 20 1.92 -0.74 -6.90
CA ILE A 20 2.07 -0.98 -8.35
C ILE A 20 3.11 -2.09 -8.56
N HIS A 21 2.84 -3.09 -9.41
CA HIS A 21 3.66 -4.31 -9.59
C HIS A 21 3.50 -5.40 -8.50
N THR A 22 2.26 -5.74 -8.16
CA THR A 22 1.94 -6.92 -7.33
C THR A 22 0.76 -7.68 -7.91
N GLU A 23 0.79 -9.01 -7.82
CA GLU A 23 -0.34 -9.88 -8.15
C GLU A 23 -1.39 -9.93 -7.03
N GLN A 24 -1.06 -9.40 -5.83
CA GLN A 24 -1.91 -9.46 -4.64
C GLN A 24 -2.00 -8.07 -3.95
N PRO A 25 -2.61 -7.05 -4.59
CA PRO A 25 -2.71 -5.71 -4.00
C PRO A 25 -3.57 -5.68 -2.73
N HIS A 26 -4.63 -6.49 -2.67
CA HIS A 26 -5.51 -6.60 -1.50
C HIS A 26 -4.82 -7.18 -0.25
N PHE A 27 -3.66 -7.80 -0.40
CA PHE A 27 -2.86 -8.24 0.76
C PHE A 27 -2.47 -7.07 1.64
N PHE A 28 -2.19 -5.91 1.04
CA PHE A 28 -1.77 -4.71 1.78
C PHE A 28 -2.91 -4.15 2.64
N GLU A 29 -4.16 -4.22 2.19
CA GLU A 29 -5.34 -3.85 2.98
C GLU A 29 -5.47 -4.71 4.24
N ILE A 30 -5.27 -6.02 4.12
CA ILE A 30 -5.32 -6.96 5.26
C ILE A 30 -4.17 -6.66 6.22
N PHE A 31 -2.96 -6.49 5.68
CA PHE A 31 -1.75 -6.32 6.47
C PHE A 31 -1.74 -5.01 7.27
N PHE A 32 -2.27 -3.94 6.68
CA PHE A 32 -2.27 -2.59 7.23
C PHE A 32 -3.64 -2.14 7.77
N ARG A 33 -4.57 -3.07 7.95
CA ARG A 33 -5.94 -2.82 8.41
C ARG A 33 -6.06 -1.98 9.69
N ASN A 34 -5.08 -2.11 10.59
CA ASN A 34 -5.06 -1.43 11.89
C ASN A 34 -4.03 -0.29 11.92
N SER A 35 -3.60 0.21 10.76
CA SER A 35 -2.71 1.36 10.65
C SER A 35 -3.44 2.54 10.03
N ASP A 36 -2.91 3.74 10.22
CA ASP A 36 -3.45 4.96 9.63
C ASP A 36 -3.07 5.12 8.14
N ILE A 37 -2.42 4.11 7.56
CA ILE A 37 -1.98 4.12 6.16
C ILE A 37 -3.21 3.91 5.26
N ASN A 38 -3.47 4.88 4.38
CA ASN A 38 -4.51 4.76 3.36
C ASN A 38 -3.98 3.93 2.17
N ILE A 39 -4.54 2.73 1.99
CA ILE A 39 -4.18 1.83 0.89
C ILE A 39 -5.03 2.19 -0.33
N ILE A 40 -4.39 2.55 -1.44
CA ILE A 40 -5.08 2.89 -2.69
C ILE A 40 -4.69 1.84 -3.73
N ILE A 41 -5.64 1.00 -4.14
CA ILE A 41 -5.41 -0.02 -5.18
C ILE A 41 -5.81 0.55 -6.54
N PRO A 42 -4.84 0.92 -7.39
CA PRO A 42 -5.15 1.50 -8.69
C PRO A 42 -5.70 0.46 -9.66
N THR A 43 -6.63 0.90 -10.49
CA THR A 43 -7.00 0.22 -11.73
C THR A 43 -6.15 0.73 -12.90
N LYS A 44 -6.10 -0.04 -13.99
CA LYS A 44 -5.26 0.30 -15.14
C LYS A 44 -5.71 1.63 -15.76
N ASN A 45 -4.76 2.54 -15.97
CA ASN A 45 -4.97 3.90 -16.50
C ASN A 45 -5.78 4.83 -15.57
N GLU A 46 -5.93 4.48 -14.30
CA GLU A 46 -6.54 5.36 -13.31
C GLU A 46 -5.60 6.52 -12.94
N THR A 47 -6.16 7.73 -12.89
CA THR A 47 -5.45 8.91 -12.38
C THR A 47 -5.78 9.06 -10.90
N ILE A 48 -4.76 8.97 -10.04
CA ILE A 48 -4.89 9.21 -8.60
C ILE A 48 -4.49 10.66 -8.31
N ASN A 49 -5.37 11.40 -7.64
CA ASN A 49 -5.05 12.73 -7.10
C ASN A 49 -4.88 12.59 -5.59
N LEU A 50 -3.66 12.84 -5.10
CA LEU A 50 -3.39 12.95 -3.67
C LEU A 50 -3.61 14.41 -3.29
N GLN A 51 -4.40 14.65 -2.24
CA GLN A 51 -4.70 16.00 -1.75
C GLN A 51 -3.54 16.59 -0.96
#